data_AF-A0A7C6MPA0-F1
#
_entry.id   AF-A0A7C6MPA0-F1
#
_cell.length_a   1.000
_cell.length_b   1.000
_cell.length_c   1.000
_cell.angle_alpha   90.00
_cell.angle_beta   90.00
_cell.angle_gamma   90.00
#
_symmetry.space_group_name_H-M   'P 1'
#
loop_
_entity.id
_entity.type
_entity.pdbx_description
1 polymer ?
#
loop_
_entity_poly.entity_id
_entity_poly.type
_entity_poly.pdbx_seq_one_letter_code
_entity_poly.pdbx_strand_id
1 'polypeptide(L)'
;MGYEIKDEHFTIDFLYVKDEGKTLKNVDITFQAKNQYIMINGDKRFFNTAYIREEGMSKDNLYHKISTPDFVFWILPSDYNRFKEVLNHRHNILVENKKARLNSIHLNNEKTVEYDEIDGDIYNCFIAYKSGMTEEIGTWEKFYRIEKEIEKECLKNGGKYYKNEAKRARFAIIFSYTSRVYTCVNELREKGYKVTTFEKALEYFGLSKMWNCDLMVKKEEEYKKFMKEHYKKV
;
A
#
# COMPACT_ATOMS: atom_id res chain seq x y z
N MET A 1 8.88 23.32 19.71
CA MET A 1 8.55 23.84 18.36
C MET A 1 8.48 22.63 17.44
N GLY A 2 7.33 22.41 16.78
CA GLY A 2 7.18 21.31 15.83
C GLY A 2 7.96 21.61 14.57
N TYR A 3 8.68 20.61 14.05
CA TYR A 3 9.35 20.67 12.76
C TYR A 3 8.31 20.85 11.65
N GLU A 4 8.45 21.90 10.83
CA GLU A 4 7.54 22.16 9.71
C GLU A 4 7.86 21.22 8.54
N ILE A 5 6.86 20.46 8.07
CA ILE A 5 7.05 19.47 7.01
C ILE A 5 7.18 20.19 5.66
N LYS A 6 8.43 20.47 5.27
CA LYS A 6 8.81 21.01 3.97
C LYS A 6 9.92 20.18 3.31
N ASP A 7 10.12 20.42 2.03
CA ASP A 7 11.26 19.83 1.32
C ASP A 7 12.54 20.41 1.92
N GLU A 8 13.51 19.55 2.22
CA GLU A 8 14.79 19.98 2.76
C GLU A 8 15.91 19.70 1.78
N HIS A 9 16.74 20.71 1.60
CA HIS A 9 17.83 20.72 0.64
C HIS A 9 19.17 20.81 1.37
N PHE A 10 20.11 19.98 0.91
CA PHE A 10 21.49 19.95 1.39
C PHE A 10 22.43 19.74 0.22
N THR A 11 23.60 20.37 0.27
CA THR A 11 24.75 19.98 -0.55
C THR A 11 25.67 19.14 0.31
N ILE A 12 25.99 17.93 -0.15
CA ILE A 12 26.77 16.93 0.56
C ILE A 12 28.04 16.65 -0.23
N ASP A 13 29.20 16.95 0.37
CA ASP A 13 30.48 16.83 -0.32
C ASP A 13 30.84 15.39 -0.66
N PHE A 14 30.45 14.43 0.20
CA PHE A 14 30.62 13.00 -0.05
C PHE A 14 29.40 12.19 0.36
N LEU A 15 28.85 11.46 -0.60
CA LEU A 15 27.77 10.49 -0.39
C LEU A 15 28.22 9.12 -0.88
N TYR A 16 28.40 8.18 0.04
CA TYR A 16 28.62 6.78 -0.33
C TYR A 16 27.28 6.06 -0.54
N VAL A 17 27.11 5.45 -1.70
CA VAL A 17 25.94 4.66 -2.09
C VAL A 17 26.35 3.19 -2.02
N LYS A 18 25.77 2.45 -1.07
CA LYS A 18 26.28 1.13 -0.64
C LYS A 18 26.04 0.04 -1.68
N ASP A 19 24.87 0.02 -2.31
CA ASP A 19 24.52 -0.94 -3.36
C ASP A 19 25.39 -0.80 -4.62
N GLU A 20 25.81 0.42 -4.92
CA GLU A 20 26.71 0.72 -6.03
C GLU A 20 28.19 0.67 -5.66
N GLY A 21 28.51 0.56 -4.36
CA GLY A 21 29.88 0.57 -3.87
C GLY A 21 30.66 1.85 -4.20
N LYS A 22 29.99 2.99 -4.46
CA LYS A 22 30.61 4.21 -4.99
C LYS A 22 30.38 5.43 -4.11
N THR A 23 31.37 6.33 -4.09
CA THR A 23 31.24 7.65 -3.46
C THR A 23 30.97 8.71 -4.52
N LEU A 24 29.81 9.34 -4.43
CA LEU A 24 29.46 10.55 -5.17
C LEU A 24 30.05 11.77 -4.44
N LYS A 25 30.45 12.79 -5.21
CA LYS A 25 31.02 14.04 -4.70
C LYS A 25 30.15 15.23 -5.05
N ASN A 26 30.11 16.24 -4.18
CA ASN A 26 29.36 17.50 -4.36
C ASN A 26 27.93 17.24 -4.83
N VAL A 27 27.18 16.56 -3.98
CA VAL A 27 25.87 16.03 -4.30
C VAL A 27 24.79 16.93 -3.76
N ASP A 28 23.86 17.33 -4.61
CA ASP A 28 22.64 18.00 -4.17
C ASP A 28 21.59 16.98 -3.78
N ILE A 29 21.13 17.09 -2.55
CA ILE A 29 20.17 16.18 -1.94
C ILE A 29 18.91 16.94 -1.59
N THR A 30 17.78 16.38 -1.99
CA THR A 30 16.46 16.87 -1.55
C THR A 30 15.68 15.75 -0.87
N PHE A 31 15.29 15.97 0.38
CA PHE A 31 14.34 15.11 1.08
C PHE A 31 12.92 15.62 0.83
N GLN A 32 12.13 14.85 0.07
CA GLN A 32 10.77 15.25 -0.30
C GLN A 32 9.82 15.15 0.90
N ALA A 33 9.21 16.26 1.30
CA ALA A 33 8.31 16.39 2.46
C ALA A 33 7.27 15.27 2.55
N LYS A 34 6.63 14.95 1.42
CA LYS A 34 5.40 14.15 1.38
C LYS A 34 5.60 12.68 1.04
N ASN A 35 6.82 12.18 0.92
CA ASN A 35 7.04 10.77 0.62
C ASN A 35 8.39 10.27 1.17
N GLN A 36 8.66 8.97 0.97
CA GLN A 36 9.86 8.28 1.45
C GLN A 36 10.99 8.28 0.41
N TYR A 37 10.99 9.23 -0.53
CA TYR A 37 12.01 9.32 -1.57
C TYR A 37 12.98 10.48 -1.30
N ILE A 38 14.21 10.26 -1.74
CA ILE A 38 15.28 11.24 -1.77
C ILE A 38 15.63 11.53 -3.23
N MET A 39 15.85 12.80 -3.55
CA MET A 39 16.44 13.18 -4.83
C MET A 39 17.94 13.35 -4.63
N ILE A 40 18.73 12.71 -5.47
CA ILE A 40 20.20 12.78 -5.45
C ILE A 40 20.62 13.27 -6.84
N ASN A 41 21.09 14.51 -6.95
CA ASN A 41 21.39 15.15 -8.24
C ASN A 41 20.24 15.07 -9.27
N GLY A 42 19.00 15.14 -8.79
CA GLY A 42 17.80 15.02 -9.64
C GLY A 42 17.32 13.58 -9.87
N ASP A 43 18.07 12.56 -9.45
CA ASP A 43 17.64 11.17 -9.53
C ASP A 43 16.82 10.77 -8.30
N LYS A 44 15.59 10.28 -8.53
CA LYS A 44 14.68 9.84 -7.48
C LYS A 44 15.05 8.44 -6.98
N ARG A 45 15.32 8.30 -5.69
CA ARG A 45 15.59 7.00 -5.05
C ARG A 45 14.74 6.80 -3.81
N PHE A 46 14.41 5.54 -3.51
CA PHE A 46 13.78 5.21 -2.24
C PHE A 46 14.78 5.49 -1.11
N PHE A 47 14.31 6.11 -0.02
CA PHE A 47 15.15 6.46 1.10
C PHE A 47 14.83 5.59 2.31
N ASN A 48 15.59 4.50 2.45
CA ASN A 48 15.42 3.59 3.56
C ASN A 48 16.02 4.17 4.83
N THR A 49 15.18 4.41 5.83
CA THR A 49 15.57 4.86 7.16
C THR A 49 15.31 3.80 8.22
N ALA A 50 15.35 2.50 7.88
CA ALA A 50 15.14 1.42 8.86
C ALA A 50 16.10 1.51 10.06
N TYR A 51 17.30 2.05 9.86
CA TYR A 51 18.17 2.52 10.92
C TYR A 51 18.84 3.84 10.53
N ILE A 52 19.26 4.59 11.54
CA ILE A 52 20.15 5.76 11.42
C ILE A 52 21.27 5.54 12.43
N ARG A 53 22.51 5.53 11.95
CA ARG A 53 23.70 5.32 12.78
C ARG A 53 24.65 6.51 12.66
N GLU A 54 24.91 7.16 13.78
CA GLU A 54 25.96 8.17 13.91
C GLU A 54 27.31 7.42 13.99
N GLU A 55 28.17 7.61 12.98
CA GLU A 55 29.48 6.96 12.92
C GLU A 55 30.61 7.84 13.47
N GLY A 56 30.27 9.00 14.05
CA GLY A 56 31.22 9.99 14.53
C GLY A 56 31.81 10.85 13.40
N MET A 57 32.94 11.48 13.68
CA MET A 57 33.62 12.38 12.75
C MET A 57 34.42 11.61 11.68
N SER A 58 34.64 12.25 10.53
CA SER A 58 35.69 11.88 9.60
C SER A 58 37.07 12.02 10.26
N LYS A 59 38.09 11.32 9.73
CA LYS A 59 39.44 11.30 10.32
C LYS A 59 40.09 12.69 10.38
N ASP A 60 39.73 13.57 9.45
CA ASP A 60 40.17 14.96 9.36
C ASP A 60 39.30 15.94 10.18
N ASN A 61 38.29 15.42 10.89
CA ASN A 61 37.31 16.19 11.67
C ASN A 61 36.53 17.24 10.87
N LEU A 62 36.45 17.11 9.55
CA LEU A 62 35.72 18.04 8.69
C LEU A 62 34.23 17.70 8.57
N TYR A 63 33.86 16.43 8.77
CA TYR A 63 32.50 15.95 8.53
C TYR A 63 32.02 15.06 9.68
N HIS A 64 30.73 15.15 9.97
CA HIS A 64 30.02 14.10 10.68
C HIS A 64 29.58 13.02 9.69
N LYS A 65 29.71 11.75 10.06
CA LYS A 65 29.23 10.63 9.26
C LYS A 65 27.93 10.07 9.82
N ILE A 66 26.89 10.03 9.01
CA ILE A 66 25.64 9.33 9.32
C ILE A 66 25.38 8.24 8.28
N SER A 67 25.03 7.05 8.75
CA SER A 67 24.82 5.86 7.94
C SER A 67 23.36 5.42 8.03
N THR A 68 22.76 5.15 6.86
CA THR A 68 21.45 4.50 6.70
C THR A 68 21.65 3.16 5.98
N PRO A 69 20.63 2.29 5.84
CA PRO A 69 20.73 1.05 5.08
C PRO A 69 21.45 1.17 3.74
N ASP A 70 21.18 2.23 2.99
CA ASP A 70 21.61 2.36 1.59
C ASP A 70 22.73 3.40 1.41
N PHE A 71 22.94 4.30 2.38
CA PHE A 71 23.79 5.47 2.20
C PHE A 71 24.72 5.73 3.40
N VAL A 72 25.86 6.38 3.16
CA VAL A 72 26.67 7.05 4.19
C VAL A 72 26.90 8.50 3.78
N PHE A 73 26.40 9.42 4.58
CA PHE A 73 26.46 10.86 4.36
C PHE A 73 27.63 11.46 5.14
N TRP A 74 28.40 12.32 4.49
CA TRP A 74 29.45 13.13 5.11
C TRP A 74 28.96 14.56 5.19
N ILE A 75 28.55 14.96 6.38
CA ILE A 75 27.76 16.18 6.61
C ILE A 75 28.63 17.20 7.31
N LEU A 76 28.62 18.43 6.83
CA LEU A 76 29.32 19.53 7.49
C LEU A 76 28.76 19.77 8.90
N PRO A 77 29.59 20.15 9.88
CA PRO A 77 29.13 20.46 11.24
C PRO A 77 27.99 21.48 11.30
N SER A 78 27.97 22.45 10.38
CA SER A 78 26.92 23.47 10.27
C SER A 78 25.54 22.89 9.92
N ASP A 79 25.49 21.82 9.13
CA ASP A 79 24.24 21.18 8.68
C ASP A 79 23.85 19.98 9.54
N TYR A 80 24.75 19.49 10.40
CA TYR A 80 24.60 18.22 11.11
C TYR A 80 23.27 18.08 11.86
N ASN A 81 22.93 19.06 12.70
CA ASN A 81 21.72 19.01 13.52
C ASN A 81 20.46 19.03 12.65
N ARG A 82 20.41 19.93 11.65
CA ARG A 82 19.28 20.03 10.70
C ARG A 82 19.13 18.73 9.91
N PHE A 83 20.23 18.16 9.42
CA PHE A 83 20.22 16.90 8.69
C PHE A 83 19.71 15.74 9.56
N LYS A 84 20.16 15.67 10.81
CA LYS A 84 19.74 14.65 11.77
C LYS A 84 18.25 14.73 12.10
N GLU A 85 17.70 15.93 12.27
CA GLU A 85 16.27 16.14 12.47
C GLU A 85 15.43 15.60 11.31
N VAL A 86 15.86 15.86 10.07
CA VAL A 86 15.22 15.32 8.87
C VAL A 86 15.23 13.80 8.88
N LEU A 87 16.38 13.19 9.12
CA LEU A 87 16.50 11.73 9.14
C LEU A 87 15.61 11.11 10.22
N ASN A 88 15.64 11.64 11.44
CA ASN A 88 14.83 11.13 12.54
C ASN A 88 13.34 11.27 12.25
N HIS A 89 12.90 12.38 11.66
CA HIS A 89 11.52 12.54 11.22
C HIS A 89 11.12 11.44 10.21
N ARG A 90 11.96 11.15 9.22
CA ARG A 90 11.72 10.06 8.25
C ARG A 90 11.70 8.68 8.90
N HIS A 91 12.59 8.43 9.84
CA HIS A 91 12.59 7.19 10.61
C HIS A 91 11.30 7.01 11.40
N ASN A 92 10.84 8.06 12.10
CA ASN A 92 9.61 8.01 12.87
C ASN A 92 8.40 7.71 11.98
N ILE A 93 8.27 8.36 10.82
CA ILE A 93 7.20 8.05 9.84
C ILE A 93 7.26 6.58 9.41
N LEU A 94 8.46 6.06 9.10
CA LEU A 94 8.62 4.66 8.69
C LEU A 94 8.20 3.69 9.82
N VAL A 95 8.59 3.99 11.06
CA VAL A 95 8.22 3.20 12.24
C VAL A 95 6.73 3.25 12.52
N GLU A 96 6.10 4.43 12.46
CA GLU A 96 4.66 4.61 12.64
C GLU A 96 3.87 3.86 11.57
N ASN A 97 4.26 3.98 10.30
CA ASN A 97 3.63 3.23 9.20
C ASN A 97 3.77 1.72 9.38
N LYS A 98 4.94 1.24 9.82
CA LYS A 98 5.15 -0.19 10.12
C LYS A 98 4.25 -0.66 11.26
N LYS A 99 4.13 0.14 12.33
CA LYS A 99 3.25 -0.14 13.47
C LYS A 99 1.77 -0.16 13.05
N ALA A 100 1.32 0.84 12.31
CA ALA A 100 -0.04 0.91 11.79
C ALA A 100 -0.37 -0.29 10.89
N ARG A 101 0.57 -0.71 10.03
CA ARG A 101 0.41 -1.91 9.19
C ARG A 101 0.30 -3.17 10.03
N LEU A 102 1.16 -3.36 11.03
CA LEU A 102 1.10 -4.52 11.92
C LEU A 102 -0.20 -4.56 12.71
N ASN A 103 -0.65 -3.42 13.25
CA ASN A 103 -1.94 -3.31 13.95
C ASN A 103 -3.11 -3.69 13.03
N SER A 104 -3.09 -3.22 11.77
CA SER A 104 -4.11 -3.59 10.77
C SER A 104 -4.10 -5.10 10.47
N ILE A 105 -2.92 -5.70 10.29
CA ILE A 105 -2.78 -7.15 10.09
C ILE A 105 -3.33 -7.93 11.29
N HIS A 106 -2.98 -7.51 12.50
CA HIS A 106 -3.45 -8.15 13.72
C HIS A 106 -4.98 -8.07 13.84
N LEU A 107 -5.55 -6.88 13.66
CA LEU A 107 -7.00 -6.68 13.65
C LEU A 107 -7.70 -7.57 12.60
N ASN A 108 -7.14 -7.65 11.38
CA ASN A 108 -7.67 -8.48 10.31
C ASN A 108 -7.59 -9.99 10.60
N ASN A 109 -6.60 -10.43 11.39
CA ASN A 109 -6.45 -11.83 11.80
C ASN A 109 -7.40 -12.22 12.94
N GLU A 110 -7.71 -11.28 13.84
CA GLU A 110 -8.62 -11.50 14.97
C GLU A 110 -10.09 -11.43 14.58
N LYS A 111 -10.44 -10.51 13.68
CA LYS A 111 -11.83 -10.27 13.29
C LYS A 111 -12.26 -11.20 12.16
N THR A 112 -13.45 -11.77 12.31
CA THR A 112 -14.15 -12.44 11.22
C THR A 112 -14.79 -11.40 10.30
N VAL A 113 -14.93 -11.76 9.02
CA VAL A 113 -15.60 -10.93 8.02
C VAL A 113 -16.89 -11.62 7.64
N GLU A 114 -18.00 -10.90 7.81
CA GLU A 114 -19.31 -11.27 7.29
C GLU A 114 -19.68 -10.29 6.18
N TYR A 115 -20.36 -10.80 5.15
CA TYR A 115 -20.78 -10.04 3.98
C TYR A 115 -22.28 -9.78 4.03
N ASP A 116 -22.70 -8.67 3.44
CA ASP A 116 -24.10 -8.30 3.37
C ASP A 116 -24.88 -9.26 2.46
N GLU A 117 -26.13 -9.55 2.81
CA GLU A 117 -27.04 -10.33 1.96
C GLU A 117 -27.27 -9.60 0.63
N ILE A 118 -27.23 -10.34 -0.47
CA ILE A 118 -27.41 -9.76 -1.81
C ILE A 118 -28.90 -9.58 -2.09
N ASP A 119 -29.32 -8.32 -2.26
CA ASP A 119 -30.67 -7.93 -2.66
C ASP A 119 -30.64 -7.07 -3.93
N GLY A 120 -31.78 -6.47 -4.31
CA GLY A 120 -31.91 -5.66 -5.53
C GLY A 120 -30.96 -4.46 -5.61
N ASP A 121 -30.37 -4.01 -4.50
CA ASP A 121 -29.38 -2.93 -4.54
C ASP A 121 -28.11 -3.33 -5.31
N ILE A 122 -27.82 -4.63 -5.47
CA ILE A 122 -26.65 -5.14 -6.19
C ILE A 122 -26.63 -4.69 -7.66
N TYR A 123 -27.77 -4.32 -8.23
CA TYR A 123 -27.84 -3.78 -9.59
C TYR A 123 -27.25 -2.36 -9.70
N ASN A 124 -26.98 -1.68 -8.58
CA ASN A 124 -26.20 -0.45 -8.54
C ASN A 124 -24.85 -0.74 -7.85
N CYS A 125 -23.89 -1.31 -8.57
CA CYS A 125 -22.64 -1.80 -7.98
C CYS A 125 -21.37 -1.36 -8.70
N PHE A 126 -20.24 -1.55 -8.04
CA PHE A 126 -18.91 -1.52 -8.64
C PHE A 126 -18.06 -2.67 -8.10
N ILE A 127 -16.98 -3.01 -8.80
CA ILE A 127 -16.00 -3.98 -8.33
C ILE A 127 -14.82 -3.23 -7.69
N ALA A 128 -14.56 -3.51 -6.42
CA ALA A 128 -13.46 -2.97 -5.64
C ALA A 128 -12.22 -3.87 -5.67
N TYR A 129 -11.06 -3.29 -5.37
CA TYR A 129 -9.78 -4.00 -5.18
C TYR A 129 -9.38 -4.92 -6.35
N LYS A 130 -9.44 -4.38 -7.58
CA LYS A 130 -9.09 -5.07 -8.84
C LYS A 130 -7.60 -5.39 -8.96
N SER A 131 -6.73 -4.72 -8.20
CA SER A 131 -5.26 -4.85 -8.28
C SER A 131 -4.71 -6.21 -7.85
N GLY A 132 -5.55 -7.11 -7.32
CA GLY A 132 -5.14 -8.46 -6.93
C GLY A 132 -5.28 -9.53 -8.02
N MET A 133 -5.43 -9.15 -9.30
CA MET A 133 -5.45 -10.08 -10.43
C MET A 133 -4.10 -10.79 -10.57
N THR A 134 -4.13 -12.12 -10.62
CA THR A 134 -2.97 -12.97 -10.92
C THR A 134 -3.37 -14.01 -11.96
N GLU A 135 -2.42 -14.50 -12.75
CA GLU A 135 -2.67 -15.54 -13.77
C GLU A 135 -3.29 -16.82 -13.18
N GLU A 136 -3.05 -17.07 -11.89
CA GLU A 136 -3.60 -18.20 -11.16
C GLU A 136 -5.12 -18.11 -10.99
N ILE A 137 -5.65 -16.92 -10.67
CA ILE A 137 -7.09 -16.74 -10.42
C ILE A 137 -7.89 -16.36 -11.67
N GLY A 138 -7.22 -15.85 -12.70
CA GLY A 138 -7.82 -15.56 -14.00
C GLY A 138 -7.02 -14.56 -14.82
N THR A 139 -7.60 -14.10 -15.93
CA THR A 139 -6.97 -13.08 -16.79
C THR A 139 -7.82 -11.83 -16.88
N TRP A 140 -7.18 -10.71 -17.23
CA TRP A 140 -7.87 -9.45 -17.45
C TRP A 140 -8.89 -9.52 -18.58
N GLU A 141 -8.61 -10.25 -19.66
CA GLU A 141 -9.54 -10.44 -20.78
C GLU A 141 -10.83 -11.12 -20.31
N LYS A 142 -10.70 -12.15 -19.46
CA LYS A 142 -11.84 -12.86 -18.87
C LYS A 142 -12.60 -11.96 -17.90
N PHE A 143 -11.89 -11.19 -17.08
CA PHE A 143 -12.48 -10.22 -16.16
C PHE A 143 -13.30 -9.16 -16.91
N TYR A 144 -12.76 -8.56 -17.96
CA TYR A 144 -13.49 -7.54 -18.75
C TYR A 144 -14.73 -8.09 -19.45
N ARG A 145 -14.74 -9.38 -19.81
CA ARG A 145 -15.96 -10.02 -20.32
C ARG A 145 -17.02 -10.13 -19.24
N ILE A 146 -16.64 -10.56 -18.03
CA ILE A 146 -17.57 -10.62 -16.89
C ILE A 146 -18.08 -9.24 -16.52
N GLU A 147 -17.21 -8.23 -16.47
CA GLU A 147 -17.58 -6.85 -16.16
C GLU A 147 -18.68 -6.34 -17.11
N LYS A 148 -18.58 -6.67 -18.40
CA LYS A 148 -19.62 -6.36 -19.40
C LYS A 148 -20.93 -7.12 -19.18
N GLU A 149 -20.89 -8.39 -18.77
CA GLU A 149 -22.12 -9.14 -18.46
C GLU A 149 -22.79 -8.63 -17.18
N ILE A 150 -22.02 -8.27 -16.15
CA ILE A 150 -22.54 -7.60 -14.95
C ILE A 150 -23.19 -6.26 -15.34
N GLU A 151 -22.54 -5.46 -16.19
CA GLU A 151 -23.12 -4.19 -16.67
C GLU A 151 -24.47 -4.40 -17.37
N LYS A 152 -24.60 -5.45 -18.19
CA LYS A 152 -25.88 -5.82 -18.82
C LYS A 152 -26.94 -6.22 -17.81
N GLU A 153 -26.61 -7.07 -16.83
CA GLU A 153 -27.56 -7.49 -15.78
C GLU A 153 -28.00 -6.32 -14.90
N CYS A 154 -27.08 -5.42 -14.54
CA CYS A 154 -27.42 -4.17 -13.86
C CYS A 154 -28.41 -3.33 -14.67
N LEU A 155 -28.13 -3.12 -15.96
CA LEU A 155 -28.98 -2.30 -16.84
C LEU A 155 -30.38 -2.90 -17.03
N LYS A 156 -30.46 -4.23 -17.23
CA LYS A 156 -31.71 -4.96 -17.41
C LYS A 156 -32.66 -4.82 -16.21
N ASN A 157 -32.10 -4.65 -15.01
CA ASN A 157 -32.85 -4.48 -13.76
C ASN A 157 -32.98 -3.01 -13.33
N GLY A 158 -32.77 -2.05 -14.25
CA GLY A 158 -32.93 -0.61 -13.99
C GLY A 158 -31.82 0.00 -13.12
N GLY A 159 -30.73 -0.73 -12.90
CA GLY A 159 -29.56 -0.27 -12.17
C GLY A 159 -28.42 0.19 -13.09
N LYS A 160 -27.22 0.30 -12.52
CA LYS A 160 -26.01 0.69 -13.22
C LYS A 160 -24.77 0.06 -12.60
N TYR A 161 -23.93 -0.53 -13.45
CA TYR A 161 -22.56 -0.86 -13.10
C TYR A 161 -21.67 0.39 -13.19
N TYR A 162 -20.86 0.64 -12.17
CA TYR A 162 -19.89 1.72 -12.15
C TYR A 162 -18.47 1.14 -12.27
N LYS A 163 -17.67 1.69 -13.19
CA LYS A 163 -16.28 1.23 -13.40
C LYS A 163 -15.40 1.36 -12.15
N ASN A 164 -15.70 2.36 -11.33
CA ASN A 164 -15.00 2.72 -10.09
C ASN A 164 -16.02 3.03 -8.99
N GLU A 165 -15.52 3.24 -7.77
CA GLU A 165 -16.29 3.71 -6.62
C GLU A 165 -17.13 4.96 -6.99
N ALA A 166 -18.42 4.95 -6.65
CA ALA A 166 -19.35 6.01 -6.99
C ALA A 166 -20.43 6.20 -5.92
N LYS A 167 -20.76 7.46 -5.60
CA LYS A 167 -21.78 7.82 -4.57
C LYS A 167 -23.17 7.20 -4.82
N ARG A 168 -23.49 6.87 -6.06
CA ARG A 168 -24.79 6.27 -6.45
C ARG A 168 -24.75 4.73 -6.46
N ALA A 169 -23.58 4.13 -6.34
CA ALA A 169 -23.50 2.69 -6.09
C ALA A 169 -24.01 2.40 -4.68
N ARG A 170 -24.61 1.23 -4.53
CA ARG A 170 -25.15 0.69 -3.27
C ARG A 170 -24.38 -0.53 -2.81
N PHE A 171 -23.82 -1.29 -3.75
CA PHE A 171 -22.94 -2.43 -3.46
C PHE A 171 -21.51 -2.21 -3.93
N ALA A 172 -20.56 -2.65 -3.10
CA ALA A 172 -19.17 -2.86 -3.45
C ALA A 172 -18.89 -4.37 -3.51
N ILE A 173 -18.40 -4.84 -4.65
CA ILE A 173 -18.06 -6.25 -4.88
C ILE A 173 -16.54 -6.40 -4.76
N ILE A 174 -16.05 -7.10 -3.74
CA ILE A 174 -14.61 -7.31 -3.53
C ILE A 174 -14.11 -8.39 -4.48
N PHE A 175 -13.25 -8.00 -5.43
CA PHE A 175 -12.61 -8.93 -6.35
C PHE A 175 -11.51 -9.75 -5.65
N SER A 176 -10.43 -9.08 -5.25
CA SER A 176 -9.23 -9.74 -4.74
C SER A 176 -9.50 -10.52 -3.44
N TYR A 177 -9.09 -11.79 -3.41
CA TYR A 177 -9.18 -12.62 -2.21
C TYR A 177 -8.27 -12.13 -1.06
N THR A 178 -7.21 -11.36 -1.35
CA THR A 178 -6.34 -10.80 -0.31
C THR A 178 -6.91 -9.54 0.34
N SER A 179 -7.86 -8.88 -0.32
CA SER A 179 -8.59 -7.71 0.21
C SER A 179 -9.85 -8.08 0.98
N ARG A 180 -10.13 -9.37 1.16
CA ARG A 180 -11.28 -9.91 1.92
C ARG A 180 -11.00 -9.97 3.42
N VAL A 181 -10.60 -8.82 3.94
CA VAL A 181 -10.19 -8.62 5.33
C VAL A 181 -11.04 -7.53 5.99
N TYR A 182 -11.13 -7.58 7.32
CA TYR A 182 -12.01 -6.72 8.11
C TYR A 182 -11.87 -5.23 7.78
N THR A 183 -10.65 -4.72 7.75
CA THR A 183 -10.36 -3.31 7.47
C THR A 183 -10.86 -2.85 6.09
N CYS A 184 -10.68 -3.65 5.03
CA CYS A 184 -11.17 -3.32 3.70
C CYS A 184 -12.71 -3.37 3.62
N VAL A 185 -13.33 -4.38 4.25
CA VAL A 185 -14.80 -4.50 4.28
C VAL A 185 -15.41 -3.32 5.05
N ASN A 186 -14.85 -2.97 6.20
CA ASN A 186 -15.31 -1.84 6.99
C ASN A 186 -15.12 -0.51 6.27
N GLU A 187 -14.00 -0.29 5.59
CA GLU A 187 -13.77 0.93 4.81
C GLU A 187 -14.90 1.17 3.79
N LEU A 188 -15.31 0.11 3.08
CA LEU A 188 -16.41 0.18 2.12
C LEU A 188 -17.77 0.41 2.80
N ARG A 189 -18.01 -0.21 3.97
CA ARG A 189 -19.25 0.01 4.75
C ARG A 189 -19.34 1.42 5.33
N GLU A 190 -18.24 1.97 5.83
CA GLU A 190 -18.17 3.34 6.34
C GLU A 190 -18.45 4.37 5.23
N LYS A 191 -18.13 4.03 3.97
CA LYS A 191 -18.51 4.79 2.78
C LYS A 191 -20.00 4.63 2.39
N GLY A 192 -20.74 3.76 3.07
CA GLY A 192 -22.18 3.56 2.88
C GLY A 192 -22.55 2.46 1.89
N TYR A 193 -21.61 1.59 1.51
CA TYR A 193 -21.89 0.46 0.62
C TYR A 193 -22.25 -0.80 1.41
N LYS A 194 -23.19 -1.59 0.89
CA LYS A 194 -23.28 -3.02 1.18
C LYS A 194 -22.09 -3.72 0.51
N VAL A 195 -21.54 -4.76 1.14
CA VAL A 195 -20.30 -5.40 0.68
C VAL A 195 -20.51 -6.89 0.48
N THR A 196 -20.14 -7.38 -0.70
CA THR A 196 -20.13 -8.81 -1.01
C THR A 196 -18.86 -9.21 -1.75
N THR A 197 -18.66 -10.51 -1.95
CA THR A 197 -17.53 -11.06 -2.70
C THR A 197 -17.88 -11.29 -4.16
N PHE A 198 -16.84 -11.34 -4.99
CA PHE A 198 -17.00 -11.53 -6.43
C PHE A 198 -17.76 -12.80 -6.80
N GLU A 199 -17.42 -13.95 -6.22
CA GLU A 199 -18.11 -15.22 -6.49
C GLU A 199 -19.59 -15.19 -6.10
N LYS A 200 -19.94 -14.62 -4.93
CA LYS A 200 -21.34 -14.49 -4.52
C LYS A 200 -22.13 -13.58 -5.46
N ALA A 201 -21.51 -12.50 -5.93
CA ALA A 201 -22.12 -11.63 -6.94
C ALA A 201 -22.32 -12.38 -8.27
N LEU A 202 -21.33 -13.16 -8.73
CA LEU A 202 -21.48 -13.95 -9.95
C LEU A 202 -22.55 -15.03 -9.83
N GLU A 203 -22.66 -15.70 -8.68
CA GLU A 203 -23.75 -16.63 -8.41
C GLU A 203 -25.11 -15.93 -8.50
N TYR A 204 -25.26 -14.77 -7.86
CA TYR A 204 -26.49 -13.99 -7.91
C TYR A 204 -26.88 -13.56 -9.33
N PHE A 205 -25.90 -13.10 -10.13
CA PHE A 205 -26.13 -12.72 -11.53
C PHE A 205 -26.29 -13.93 -12.48
N GLY A 206 -26.14 -15.17 -12.00
CA GLY A 206 -26.15 -16.37 -12.86
C GLY A 206 -24.92 -16.51 -13.76
N LEU A 207 -23.82 -15.84 -13.41
CA LEU A 207 -22.55 -15.77 -14.16
C LEU A 207 -21.45 -16.66 -13.56
N SER A 208 -21.75 -17.49 -12.56
CA SER A 208 -20.75 -18.29 -11.83
C SER A 208 -19.88 -19.17 -12.73
N LYS A 209 -20.42 -19.69 -13.84
CA LYS A 209 -19.67 -20.49 -14.83
C LYS A 209 -18.60 -19.70 -15.60
N MET A 210 -18.69 -18.37 -15.59
CA MET A 210 -17.72 -17.52 -16.27
C MET A 210 -16.44 -17.34 -15.47
N TRP A 211 -16.37 -17.76 -14.21
CA TRP A 211 -15.18 -17.67 -13.36
C TRP A 211 -14.98 -18.93 -12.52
N ASN A 212 -13.77 -19.17 -12.04
CA ASN A 212 -13.53 -20.27 -11.11
C ASN A 212 -13.83 -19.79 -9.68
N CYS A 213 -15.11 -19.84 -9.29
CA CYS A 213 -15.59 -19.36 -7.99
C CYS A 213 -14.99 -20.17 -6.84
N ASP A 214 -14.92 -21.50 -6.96
CA ASP A 214 -14.34 -22.38 -5.94
C ASP A 214 -12.86 -22.06 -5.68
N LEU A 215 -12.09 -21.75 -6.74
CA LEU A 215 -10.70 -21.35 -6.59
C LEU A 215 -10.56 -20.03 -5.82
N MET A 216 -11.46 -19.06 -6.02
CA MET A 216 -11.43 -17.79 -5.28
C MET A 216 -11.62 -18.02 -3.78
N VAL A 217 -12.60 -18.86 -3.42
CA VAL A 217 -12.87 -19.22 -2.02
C VAL A 217 -11.66 -19.95 -1.41
N LYS A 218 -11.12 -20.95 -2.12
CA LYS A 218 -9.93 -21.69 -1.67
C LYS A 218 -8.73 -20.76 -1.44
N LYS A 219 -8.48 -19.80 -2.34
CA LYS A 219 -7.38 -18.85 -2.22
C LYS A 219 -7.54 -17.88 -1.07
N GLU A 220 -8.76 -17.47 -0.77
CA GLU A 220 -9.07 -16.68 0.42
C GLU A 220 -8.70 -17.45 1.70
N GLU A 221 -9.06 -18.73 1.79
CA GLU A 221 -8.72 -19.58 2.94
C GLU A 221 -7.21 -19.78 3.10
N GLU A 222 -6.51 -20.11 2.01
CA GLU A 222 -5.05 -20.23 1.98
C GLU A 222 -4.37 -18.94 2.47
N TYR A 223 -4.82 -17.79 1.95
CA TYR A 223 -4.29 -16.49 2.34
C TYR A 223 -4.54 -16.17 3.82
N LYS A 224 -5.77 -16.36 4.31
CA LYS A 224 -6.13 -16.15 5.72
C LYS A 224 -5.31 -17.05 6.65
N LYS A 225 -5.07 -18.30 6.26
CA LYS A 225 -4.20 -19.22 7.02
C LYS A 225 -2.76 -18.71 7.06
N PHE A 226 -2.19 -18.37 5.90
CA PHE A 226 -0.84 -17.83 5.79
C PHE A 226 -0.65 -16.58 6.66
N MET A 227 -1.58 -15.61 6.57
CA MET A 227 -1.51 -14.38 7.34
C MET A 227 -1.60 -14.62 8.85
N LYS A 228 -2.43 -15.57 9.29
CA LYS A 228 -2.51 -15.97 10.70
C LYS A 228 -1.24 -16.64 11.18
N GLU A 229 -0.65 -17.55 10.41
CA GLU A 229 0.56 -18.28 10.79
C GLU A 229 1.80 -17.37 10.84
N HIS A 230 1.95 -16.50 9.84
CA HIS A 230 3.13 -15.64 9.70
C HIS A 230 3.16 -14.48 10.70
N TYR A 231 1.98 -14.02 11.14
CA TYR A 231 1.85 -12.88 12.07
C TYR A 231 1.26 -13.27 13.45
N LYS A 232 1.29 -14.57 13.81
CA LYS A 232 0.80 -15.07 15.12
C LYS A 232 1.70 -14.71 16.32
N LYS A 233 2.95 -14.30 16.07
CA LYS A 233 4.05 -14.25 17.06
C LYS A 233 4.88 -12.96 17.05
N VAL A 234 4.41 -11.90 16.39
CA VAL A 234 5.10 -10.59 16.37
C VAL A 234 4.35 -9.62 17.26
#